data_AF-A0A1G1LLA3-F1
#
_entry.id   AF-A0A1G1LLA3-F1
#
_cell.length_a   1.000
_cell.length_b   1.000
_cell.length_c   1.000
_cell.angle_alpha   90.00
_cell.angle_beta   90.00
_cell.angle_gamma   90.00
#
_symmetry.space_group_name_H-M   'P 1'
#
loop_
_entity.id
_entity.type
_entity.pdbx_description
1 polymer ?
#
loop_
_entity_poly.entity_id
_entity_poly.type
_entity_poly.pdbx_seq_one_letter_code
_entity_poly.pdbx_strand_id
1 'polypeptide(L)'
;MQNLFLSVVFVLIVSNIIKLNQEISKTHKMRKLIPYTFLGVKFTGIQELFTDVKSVGYFTDKDLDDQTAAAQFSQAQYVLAPIILDLDHSKHEYVLFDCSSEEKAMEKIKELKLTAIKKNQFGIILAKRKK
;
A
#
# COMPACT_ATOMS: atom_id res chain seq x y z
N MET A 1 32.54 45.11 -1.20
CA MET A 1 32.60 43.64 -1.36
C MET A 1 31.55 42.94 -0.49
N GLN A 2 31.57 43.12 0.83
CA GLN A 2 30.62 42.47 1.75
C GLN A 2 29.14 42.77 1.47
N ASN A 3 28.78 44.03 1.18
CA ASN A 3 27.39 44.41 0.90
C ASN A 3 26.86 43.79 -0.42
N LEU A 4 27.74 43.64 -1.42
CA LEU A 4 27.42 43.01 -2.72
C LEU A 4 27.17 41.51 -2.56
N PHE A 5 27.99 40.85 -1.74
CA PHE A 5 27.83 39.43 -1.43
C PHE A 5 26.51 39.15 -0.69
N LEU A 6 26.17 39.97 0.30
CA LEU A 6 24.90 39.85 1.05
C LEU A 6 23.68 40.00 0.15
N SER A 7 23.70 40.94 -0.80
CA SER A 7 22.62 41.12 -1.77
C SER A 7 22.42 39.89 -2.67
N VAL A 8 23.51 39.28 -3.15
CA VAL A 8 23.42 38.06 -3.99
C VAL A 8 22.85 36.88 -3.21
N VAL A 9 23.31 36.66 -1.97
CA VAL A 9 22.79 35.60 -1.09
C VAL A 9 21.31 35.82 -0.80
N PHE A 10 20.90 37.07 -0.52
CA PHE A 10 19.50 37.40 -0.27
C PHE A 10 18.60 37.07 -1.48
N VAL A 11 19.04 37.41 -2.70
CA VAL A 11 18.31 37.09 -3.93
C VAL A 11 18.18 35.58 -4.14
N LEU A 12 19.23 34.80 -3.85
CA LEU A 12 19.19 33.33 -3.93
C LEU A 12 18.23 32.73 -2.92
N ILE A 13 18.19 33.25 -1.69
CA ILE A 13 17.26 32.78 -0.65
C ILE A 13 15.82 33.07 -1.06
N VAL A 14 15.51 34.29 -1.48
CA VAL A 14 14.17 34.69 -1.92
C VAL A 14 13.71 33.85 -3.13
N SER A 15 14.61 33.61 -4.10
CA SER A 15 14.31 32.76 -5.25
C SER A 15 13.95 31.32 -4.84
N ASN A 16 14.70 30.73 -3.91
CA ASN A 16 14.42 29.40 -3.40
C ASN A 16 13.09 29.32 -2.63
N ILE A 17 12.77 30.33 -1.81
CA ILE A 17 11.49 30.40 -1.08
C ILE A 17 10.31 30.47 -2.07
N ILE A 18 10.42 31.30 -3.12
CA ILE A 18 9.38 31.40 -4.15
C ILE A 18 9.19 30.05 -4.86
N LYS A 19 10.29 29.38 -5.25
CA LYS A 19 10.25 28.08 -5.90
C LYS A 19 9.59 27.02 -5.02
N LEU A 20 9.96 26.97 -3.74
CA LEU A 20 9.40 26.05 -2.76
C LEU A 20 7.89 26.27 -2.58
N ASN A 21 7.44 27.52 -2.46
CA ASN A 21 6.03 27.84 -2.33
C ASN A 21 5.21 27.44 -3.57
N GLN A 22 5.77 27.61 -4.76
CA GLN A 22 5.13 27.16 -6.00
C GLN A 22 4.98 25.63 -6.04
N GLU A 23 5.99 24.90 -5.58
CA GLU A 23 5.97 23.44 -5.53
C GLU A 23 4.96 22.91 -4.50
N ILE A 24 4.92 23.51 -3.31
CA ILE A 24 3.92 23.21 -2.27
C ILE A 24 2.50 23.47 -2.81
N SER A 25 2.27 24.61 -3.47
CA SER A 25 0.96 24.96 -4.04
C SER A 25 0.53 23.97 -5.13
N LYS A 26 1.45 23.54 -6.00
CA LYS A 26 1.20 22.50 -7.01
C LYS A 26 0.82 21.18 -6.36
N THR A 27 1.57 20.72 -5.35
CA THR A 27 1.26 19.47 -4.63
C THR A 27 -0.10 19.53 -3.94
N HIS A 28 -0.45 20.65 -3.30
CA HIS A 28 -1.77 20.82 -2.68
C HIS A 28 -2.91 20.82 -3.72
N LYS A 29 -2.73 21.48 -4.87
CA LYS A 29 -3.72 21.45 -5.95
C LYS A 29 -3.88 20.04 -6.51
N MET A 30 -2.79 19.32 -6.74
CA MET A 30 -2.83 17.92 -7.17
C MET A 30 -3.56 17.03 -6.18
N ARG A 31 -3.30 17.17 -4.87
CA ARG A 31 -4.01 16.44 -3.81
C ARG A 31 -5.51 16.74 -3.75
N LYS A 32 -5.94 17.95 -4.12
CA LYS A 32 -7.37 18.31 -4.19
C LYS A 32 -8.07 17.81 -5.47
N LEU A 33 -7.32 17.61 -6.55
CA LEU A 33 -7.84 17.18 -7.85
C LEU A 33 -7.90 15.66 -8.01
N ILE A 34 -7.07 14.92 -7.27
CA ILE A 34 -7.14 13.46 -7.25
C ILE A 34 -8.25 13.07 -6.26
N PRO A 35 -9.39 12.52 -6.71
CA PRO A 35 -10.38 11.99 -5.78
C PRO A 35 -9.68 10.90 -4.96
N TYR A 36 -9.67 11.05 -3.64
CA TYR A 36 -9.15 10.02 -2.74
C TYR A 36 -10.02 8.77 -2.90
N THR A 37 -9.57 7.83 -3.74
CA THR A 37 -10.17 6.51 -3.84
C THR A 37 -9.61 5.69 -2.69
N PHE A 38 -10.46 5.38 -1.71
CA PHE A 38 -10.09 4.50 -0.62
C PHE A 38 -9.90 3.07 -1.15
N LEU A 39 -8.66 2.70 -1.43
CA LEU A 39 -8.25 1.39 -1.94
C LEU A 39 -8.49 0.27 -0.92
N GLY A 40 -8.55 0.61 0.37
CA GLY A 40 -8.87 -0.33 1.45
C GLY A 40 -10.22 -1.02 1.29
N VAL A 41 -11.17 -0.45 0.53
CA VAL A 41 -12.46 -1.09 0.21
C VAL A 41 -12.31 -2.47 -0.41
N LYS A 42 -11.18 -2.74 -1.08
CA LYS A 42 -10.86 -4.05 -1.67
C LYS A 42 -10.77 -5.18 -0.66
N PHE A 43 -10.55 -4.86 0.62
CA PHE A 43 -10.36 -5.84 1.69
C PHE A 43 -11.60 -5.97 2.58
N THR A 44 -12.66 -5.21 2.31
CA THR A 44 -13.93 -5.31 3.04
C THR A 44 -14.58 -6.68 2.85
N GLY A 45 -15.13 -7.24 3.93
CA GLY A 45 -15.80 -8.54 3.95
C GLY A 45 -14.83 -9.73 4.05
N ILE A 46 -13.52 -9.49 4.03
CA ILE A 46 -12.53 -10.53 4.30
C ILE A 46 -12.38 -10.75 5.82
N GLN A 47 -12.61 -9.73 6.64
CA GLN A 47 -12.50 -9.80 8.10
C GLN A 47 -13.35 -10.92 8.69
N GLU A 48 -14.55 -11.12 8.15
CA GLU A 48 -15.51 -12.15 8.58
C GLU A 48 -14.98 -13.58 8.41
N LEU A 49 -13.92 -13.77 7.61
CA LEU A 49 -13.30 -15.06 7.35
C LEU A 49 -12.23 -15.43 8.38
N PHE A 50 -11.82 -14.47 9.22
CA PHE A 50 -10.79 -14.67 10.22
C PHE A 50 -11.44 -14.84 11.60
N THR A 51 -11.75 -16.09 11.96
CA THR A 51 -12.12 -16.44 13.34
C THR A 51 -10.85 -16.69 14.16
N ASP A 52 -10.60 -15.85 15.17
CA ASP A 52 -9.51 -15.95 16.15
C ASP A 52 -8.06 -15.86 15.61
N VAL A 53 -7.86 -15.28 14.42
CA VAL A 53 -6.52 -15.11 13.84
C VAL A 53 -5.94 -13.74 14.20
N LYS A 54 -4.79 -13.71 14.89
CA LYS A 54 -4.10 -12.46 15.26
C LYS A 54 -3.25 -11.87 14.14
N SER A 55 -2.71 -12.72 13.26
CA SER A 55 -1.87 -12.32 12.14
C SER A 55 -2.08 -13.22 10.95
N VAL A 56 -1.99 -12.65 9.76
CA VAL A 56 -2.12 -13.37 8.49
C VAL A 56 -0.99 -12.96 7.57
N GLY A 57 -0.51 -13.92 6.79
CA GLY A 57 0.47 -13.62 5.76
C GLY A 57 -0.15 -12.73 4.69
N TYR A 58 0.62 -11.82 4.14
CA TYR A 58 0.24 -10.97 3.02
C TYR A 58 1.21 -11.19 1.87
N PHE A 59 0.68 -11.54 0.71
CA PHE A 59 1.44 -11.68 -0.51
C PHE A 59 0.91 -10.70 -1.56
N THR A 60 1.83 -9.98 -2.19
CA THR A 60 1.56 -9.17 -3.37
C THR A 60 2.73 -9.30 -4.34
N ASP A 61 2.43 -9.30 -5.64
CA ASP A 61 3.43 -9.19 -6.70
C ASP A 61 3.66 -7.73 -7.14
N LYS A 62 2.98 -6.79 -6.48
CA LYS A 62 3.13 -5.36 -6.73
C LYS A 62 4.38 -4.85 -6.03
N ASP A 63 5.06 -3.92 -6.68
CA ASP A 63 6.19 -3.23 -6.10
C ASP A 63 5.72 -2.32 -4.96
N LEU A 64 6.10 -2.62 -3.72
CA LEU A 64 5.75 -1.82 -2.55
C LEU A 64 6.55 -0.51 -2.44
N ASP A 65 7.56 -0.30 -3.28
CA ASP A 65 8.22 1.00 -3.42
C ASP A 65 7.37 1.97 -4.27
N ASP A 66 6.39 1.47 -5.02
CA ASP A 66 5.37 2.29 -5.66
C ASP A 66 4.39 2.88 -4.63
N GLN A 67 4.16 4.20 -4.72
CA GLN A 67 3.32 4.92 -3.76
C GLN A 67 1.88 4.36 -3.70
N THR A 68 1.34 3.87 -4.81
CA THR A 68 -0.03 3.36 -4.87
C THR A 68 -0.13 2.00 -4.20
N ALA A 69 0.82 1.10 -4.47
CA ALA A 69 0.86 -0.22 -3.85
C ALA A 69 1.14 -0.13 -2.34
N ALA A 70 2.08 0.73 -1.92
CA ALA A 70 2.33 1.03 -0.52
C ALA A 70 1.08 1.56 0.20
N ALA A 71 0.38 2.51 -0.43
CA ALA A 71 -0.87 3.05 0.09
C ALA A 71 -1.96 1.96 0.18
N GLN A 72 -2.07 1.08 -0.81
CA GLN A 72 -3.02 -0.04 -0.79
C GLN A 72 -2.73 -0.99 0.38
N PHE A 73 -1.47 -1.38 0.59
CA PHE A 73 -1.07 -2.23 1.72
C PHE A 73 -1.35 -1.56 3.07
N SER A 74 -0.99 -0.29 3.22
CA SER A 74 -1.26 0.46 4.45
C SER A 74 -2.77 0.57 4.75
N GLN A 75 -3.60 0.77 3.73
CA GLN A 75 -5.05 0.79 3.90
C GLN A 75 -5.62 -0.60 4.19
N ALA A 76 -5.03 -1.67 3.63
CA ALA A 76 -5.40 -3.04 3.95
C ALA A 76 -5.19 -3.34 5.44
N GLN A 77 -4.03 -2.95 5.99
CA GLN A 77 -3.72 -3.07 7.42
C GLN A 77 -4.77 -2.35 8.29
N TYR A 78 -5.14 -1.13 7.90
CA TYR A 78 -6.14 -0.36 8.62
C TYR A 78 -7.53 -1.03 8.59
N VAL A 79 -7.93 -1.56 7.44
CA VAL A 79 -9.24 -2.19 7.23
C VAL A 79 -9.36 -3.53 7.93
N LEU A 80 -8.27 -4.30 7.99
CA LEU A 80 -8.25 -5.65 8.57
C LEU A 80 -7.88 -5.65 10.06
N ALA A 81 -7.63 -4.48 10.66
CA ALA A 81 -7.40 -4.36 12.10
C ALA A 81 -8.54 -5.02 12.91
N PRO A 82 -8.25 -5.77 14.00
CA PRO A 82 -6.96 -5.85 14.70
C PRO A 82 -5.97 -6.90 14.14
N ILE A 83 -6.28 -7.53 12.99
CA ILE A 83 -5.44 -8.58 12.40
C ILE A 83 -4.21 -7.94 11.75
N ILE A 84 -3.03 -8.44 12.09
CA ILE A 84 -1.76 -7.97 11.53
C ILE A 84 -1.53 -8.65 10.18
N LEU A 85 -1.36 -7.87 9.11
CA LEU A 85 -0.82 -8.35 7.85
C LEU A 85 0.71 -8.39 7.94
N ASP A 86 1.28 -9.56 7.70
CA ASP A 86 2.72 -9.77 7.73
C ASP A 86 3.23 -10.12 6.33
N LEU A 87 4.21 -9.35 5.84
CA LEU A 87 4.84 -9.58 4.55
C LEU A 87 5.65 -10.89 4.54
N ASP A 88 6.11 -11.37 5.69
CA ASP A 88 6.67 -12.71 5.82
C ASP A 88 5.56 -13.77 5.87
N HIS A 89 4.91 -13.97 4.73
CA HIS A 89 3.80 -14.91 4.57
C HIS A 89 4.17 -16.38 4.82
N SER A 90 5.46 -16.71 4.95
CA SER A 90 5.96 -18.09 5.08
C SER A 90 5.53 -18.74 6.40
N LYS A 91 5.41 -17.94 7.47
CA LYS A 91 5.16 -18.38 8.85
C LYS A 91 3.68 -18.50 9.22
N HIS A 92 2.77 -18.04 8.36
CA HIS A 92 1.34 -17.94 8.67
C HIS A 92 0.55 -19.11 8.10
N GLU A 93 -0.43 -19.59 8.86
CA GLU A 93 -1.39 -20.62 8.42
C GLU A 93 -2.28 -20.10 7.28
N TYR A 94 -2.71 -18.84 7.40
CA TYR A 94 -3.51 -18.14 6.42
C TYR A 94 -2.66 -17.11 5.69
N VAL A 95 -2.84 -17.01 4.37
CA VAL A 95 -2.16 -16.04 3.52
C VAL A 95 -3.18 -15.37 2.62
N LEU A 96 -3.15 -14.04 2.61
CA LEU A 96 -3.97 -13.18 1.79
C LEU A 96 -3.17 -12.73 0.56
N PHE A 97 -3.74 -12.94 -0.62
CA PHE A 97 -3.14 -12.65 -1.92
C PHE A 97 -3.80 -11.42 -2.55
N ASP A 98 -3.04 -10.34 -2.67
CA ASP A 98 -3.39 -9.11 -3.40
C ASP A 98 -2.46 -8.96 -4.62
N CYS A 99 -2.68 -9.75 -5.66
CA CYS A 99 -1.85 -9.73 -6.86
C CYS A 99 -2.42 -8.82 -7.96
N SER A 100 -1.62 -8.52 -8.99
CA SER A 100 -2.05 -7.77 -10.17
C SER A 100 -3.09 -8.52 -11.01
N SER A 101 -3.10 -9.86 -10.94
CA SER A 101 -4.09 -10.73 -11.58
C SER A 101 -4.39 -11.97 -10.74
N GLU A 102 -5.58 -12.54 -10.93
CA GLU A 102 -5.99 -13.78 -10.29
C GLU A 102 -5.10 -14.96 -10.70
N GLU A 103 -4.66 -15.00 -11.96
CA GLU A 103 -3.78 -16.04 -12.48
C GLU A 103 -2.46 -16.11 -11.69
N LYS A 104 -1.82 -14.96 -11.43
CA LYS A 104 -0.59 -14.89 -10.63
C LYS A 104 -0.81 -15.29 -9.18
N ALA A 105 -1.94 -14.89 -8.58
CA ALA A 105 -2.30 -15.32 -7.24
C ALA A 105 -2.45 -16.84 -7.17
N MET A 106 -3.15 -17.44 -8.14
CA MET A 106 -3.35 -18.88 -8.22
C MET A 106 -2.05 -19.66 -8.50
N GLU A 107 -1.17 -19.11 -9.34
CA GLU A 107 0.17 -19.66 -9.57
C GLU A 107 0.97 -19.69 -8.26
N LYS A 108 1.01 -18.58 -7.53
CA LYS A 108 1.71 -18.50 -6.24
C LYS A 108 1.11 -19.42 -5.18
N ILE A 109 -0.22 -19.53 -5.13
CA ILE A 109 -0.92 -20.47 -4.24
C ILE A 109 -0.49 -21.92 -4.53
N LYS A 110 -0.39 -22.30 -5.81
CA LYS A 110 0.08 -23.63 -6.21
C LYS A 110 1.56 -23.85 -5.85
N GLU A 111 2.42 -22.87 -6.14
CA GLU A 111 3.86 -22.91 -5.82
C GLU A 111 4.08 -23.13 -4.32
N LEU A 112 3.34 -22.40 -3.49
CA LEU A 112 3.41 -22.47 -2.02
C LEU A 112 2.61 -23.65 -1.44
N LYS A 113 2.01 -24.50 -2.27
CA LYS A 113 1.17 -25.65 -1.89
C LYS A 113 0.03 -25.27 -0.92
N LEU A 114 -0.53 -24.08 -1.12
CA LEU A 114 -1.67 -23.58 -0.36
C LEU A 114 -2.99 -24.00 -1.02
N THR A 115 -4.07 -23.96 -0.26
CA THR A 115 -5.44 -24.18 -0.76
C THR A 115 -6.21 -22.86 -0.69
N ALA A 116 -6.71 -22.38 -1.83
CA ALA A 116 -7.59 -21.21 -1.85
C ALA A 116 -8.91 -21.52 -1.12
N ILE A 117 -9.26 -20.71 -0.13
CA ILE A 117 -10.48 -20.84 0.68
C ILE A 117 -11.59 -19.95 0.15
N LYS A 118 -11.24 -18.69 -0.14
CA LYS A 118 -12.23 -17.68 -0.51
C LYS A 118 -11.61 -16.66 -1.45
N LYS A 119 -12.41 -16.19 -2.40
CA LYS A 119 -12.14 -15.02 -3.22
C LYS A 119 -13.24 -13.99 -2.98
N ASN A 120 -12.89 -12.72 -2.86
CA ASN A 120 -13.87 -11.64 -2.80
C ASN A 120 -14.11 -11.02 -4.19
N GLN A 121 -15.06 -10.08 -4.29
CA GLN A 121 -15.41 -9.43 -5.55
C GLN A 121 -14.27 -8.59 -6.17
N PHE A 122 -13.25 -8.24 -5.38
CA PHE A 122 -12.10 -7.45 -5.82
C PHE A 122 -10.91 -8.32 -6.26
N GLY A 123 -11.07 -9.64 -6.27
CA GLY A 123 -10.03 -10.59 -6.67
C GLY A 123 -9.00 -10.89 -5.57
N ILE A 124 -9.22 -10.42 -4.34
CA ILE A 124 -8.38 -10.80 -3.20
C ILE A 124 -8.71 -12.24 -2.81
N ILE A 125 -7.66 -13.07 -2.69
CA ILE A 125 -7.80 -14.49 -2.38
C ILE A 125 -7.23 -14.78 -0.99
N LEU A 126 -8.03 -15.40 -0.13
CA LEU A 126 -7.57 -16.01 1.10
C LEU A 126 -7.23 -17.47 0.83
N ALA A 127 -6.01 -17.88 1.15
CA ALA A 127 -5.58 -19.27 1.07
C ALA A 127 -5.02 -19.75 2.41
N LYS A 128 -4.96 -21.07 2.57
CA LYS A 128 -4.52 -21.74 3.81
C LYS A 128 -3.51 -22.83 3.51
N ARG A 129 -2.53 -22.98 4.40
CA ARG A 129 -1.58 -24.09 4.38
C ARG A 129 -2.29 -25.39 4.73
N LYS A 130 -2.07 -26.44 3.92
CA LYS A 130 -2.40 -27.80 4.34
C LYS A 130 -1.50 -28.14 5.52
N LYS A 131 -2.10 -28.54 6.65
CA LYS A 131 -1.36 -29.15 7.76
C LYS A 131 -0.75 -30.47 7.30
#